data_AF-A0A445BH20-F1
#
_entry.id   AF-A0A445BH20-F1
#
_cell.length_a   1.000
_cell.length_b   1.000
_cell.length_c   1.000
_cell.angle_alpha   90.00
_cell.angle_beta   90.00
_cell.angle_gamma   90.00
#
_symmetry.space_group_name_H-M   'P 1'
#
loop_
_entity.id
_entity.type
_entity.pdbx_description
1 polymer ?
#
loop_
_entity_poly.entity_id
_entity_poly.type
_entity_poly.pdbx_seq_one_letter_code
_entity_poly.pdbx_strand_id
1 'polypeptide(L)' 'MDCLLLLLTYRQIRDFINNQVYHSAYVTNYCYAGNTWIGYDDTQSVSAKITYAKGRGMVGYFSWHVSGDDTSSTLATTA' A
#
# COMPACT_ATOMS: atom_id res chain seq x y z
N MET A 1 -18.64 -10.77 1.40
CA MET A 1 -17.46 -10.19 0.72
C MET A 1 -17.96 -9.00 -0.06
N ASP A 2 -18.20 -7.89 0.62
CA ASP A 2 -18.77 -6.71 -0.03
C ASP A 2 -17.66 -5.97 -0.78
N CYS A 3 -17.92 -5.72 -2.05
CA CYS A 3 -17.06 -5.05 -3.03
C CYS A 3 -16.80 -3.55 -2.72
N LEU A 4 -17.05 -3.12 -1.47
CA LEU A 4 -17.01 -1.72 -1.01
C LEU A 4 -15.62 -1.26 -0.52
N LEU A 5 -14.63 -2.16 -0.39
CA LEU A 5 -13.28 -1.84 0.09
C LEU A 5 -12.35 -1.19 -0.96
N LEU A 6 -12.80 -0.97 -2.19
CA LEU A 6 -11.97 -0.44 -3.29
C LEU A 6 -11.66 1.07 -3.24
N LEU A 7 -12.04 1.79 -2.18
CA LEU A 7 -11.99 3.27 -2.14
C LEU A 7 -11.35 3.88 -0.89
N LEU A 8 -10.55 3.12 -0.12
CA LEU A 8 -9.80 3.71 0.98
C LEU A 8 -8.48 4.29 0.50
N THR A 9 -8.21 5.54 0.85
CA THR A 9 -6.91 6.18 0.61
C THR A 9 -5.89 5.70 1.65
N TYR A 10 -4.61 5.81 1.33
CA TYR A 10 -3.51 5.48 2.23
C TYR A 10 -3.61 6.27 3.55
N ARG A 11 -4.04 7.54 3.50
CA ARG A 11 -4.35 8.34 4.69
C ARG A 11 -5.44 7.70 5.55
N GLN A 12 -6.58 7.32 4.95
CA GLN A 12 -7.68 6.69 5.69
C GLN A 12 -7.27 5.36 6.31
N ILE A 13 -6.43 4.59 5.60
CA ILE A 13 -5.89 3.34 6.12
C ILE A 13 -4.99 3.62 7.32
N ARG A 14 -4.08 4.61 7.22
CA ARG A 14 -3.20 5.03 8.32
C ARG A 14 -3.98 5.40 9.59
N ASP A 15 -5.12 6.06 9.43
CA ASP A 15 -6.01 6.42 10.55
C ASP A 15 -6.75 5.20 11.15
N PHE A 16 -6.95 4.14 10.36
CA PHE A 16 -7.60 2.89 10.78
C PHE A 16 -6.64 1.89 11.44
N ILE A 17 -5.33 1.97 11.16
CA ILE A 17 -4.36 0.97 11.64
C ILE A 17 -4.39 0.89 13.16
N ASN A 18 -4.84 -0.27 13.64
CA ASN A 18 -4.69 -0.69 15.03
C ASN A 18 -3.58 -1.76 15.13
N ASN A 19 -3.70 -2.83 14.33
CA ASN A 19 -2.67 -3.86 14.19
C ASN A 19 -2.26 -3.96 12.72
N GLN A 20 -1.01 -3.62 12.41
CA GLN A 20 -0.41 -3.80 11.09
C GLN A 20 0.43 -5.08 11.06
N VAL A 21 0.37 -5.82 9.95
CA VAL A 21 1.22 -6.97 9.69
C VAL A 21 1.78 -6.88 8.27
N TYR A 22 3.09 -7.05 8.14
CA TYR A 22 3.77 -7.18 6.85
C TYR A 22 3.85 -8.66 6.45
N HIS A 23 3.40 -8.99 5.24
CA HIS A 23 3.43 -10.34 4.71
C HIS A 23 4.57 -10.51 3.69
N SER A 24 5.74 -10.98 4.15
CA SER A 24 6.96 -11.03 3.34
C SER A 24 6.86 -11.85 2.05
N ALA A 25 6.11 -12.96 2.06
CA ALA A 25 5.95 -13.79 0.87
C ALA A 25 5.16 -13.10 -0.27
N TYR A 26 4.29 -12.14 0.07
CA TYR A 26 3.46 -11.41 -0.89
C TYR A 26 3.90 -9.95 -1.07
N VAL A 27 4.85 -9.49 -0.26
CA VAL A 27 5.38 -8.11 -0.30
C VAL A 27 4.23 -7.09 -0.24
N THR A 28 3.42 -7.20 0.81
CA THR A 28 2.25 -6.34 1.05
C THR A 28 1.96 -6.26 2.55
N ASN A 29 1.14 -5.30 2.94
CA ASN A 29 0.69 -5.12 4.30
C ASN A 29 -0.79 -5.44 4.42
N TYR A 30 -1.19 -5.77 5.64
CA TYR A 30 -2.57 -5.71 6.01
C TYR A 30 -2.75 -5.21 7.43
N CYS A 31 -3.91 -4.63 7.69
CA CYS A 31 -4.33 -4.27 9.04
C CYS A 31 -5.75 -4.76 9.30
N TYR A 32 -6.09 -4.91 10.57
CA TYR A 32 -7.41 -5.40 10.96
C TYR A 32 -7.89 -4.84 12.29
N ALA A 33 -9.20 -4.68 12.41
CA ALA A 33 -9.90 -4.32 13.64
C ALA A 33 -11.30 -4.95 13.63
N GLY A 34 -11.62 -5.73 14.67
CA GLY A 34 -12.88 -6.48 14.71
C GLY A 34 -13.01 -7.43 13.52
N ASN A 35 -14.10 -7.27 12.76
CA ASN A 35 -14.38 -8.08 11.57
C ASN A 35 -13.88 -7.42 10.26
N THR A 36 -13.17 -6.31 10.35
CA THR A 36 -12.65 -5.59 9.18
C THR A 36 -11.18 -5.91 8.98
N TRP A 37 -10.83 -6.30 7.76
CA TRP A 37 -9.46 -6.55 7.30
C TRP A 37 -9.21 -5.72 6.05
N ILE A 38 -8.05 -5.06 5.97
CA ILE A 38 -7.68 -4.18 4.87
C ILE A 38 -6.28 -4.56 4.41
N GLY A 39 -6.15 -4.94 3.14
CA GLY A 39 -4.87 -5.11 2.47
C GLY A 39 -4.44 -3.82 1.79
N TYR A 40 -3.17 -3.46 1.91
CA TYR A 40 -2.64 -2.21 1.36
C TYR A 40 -1.14 -2.28 1.11
N ASP A 41 -0.62 -1.25 0.46
CA ASP A 41 0.81 -1.02 0.27
C ASP A 41 1.30 0.15 1.14
N ASP A 42 2.48 0.00 1.72
CA ASP A 42 3.17 1.05 2.46
C ASP A 42 4.55 1.33 1.86
N THR A 43 5.34 2.18 2.52
CA THR A 43 6.68 2.52 2.03
C THR A 43 7.59 1.29 1.88
N GLN A 44 7.49 0.30 2.78
CA GLN A 44 8.30 -0.90 2.72
C GLN A 44 7.92 -1.77 1.50
N SER A 45 6.63 -2.03 1.29
CA SER A 45 6.20 -2.86 0.16
C SER A 45 6.39 -2.14 -1.18
N VAL A 46 6.17 -0.84 -1.24
CA VAL A 46 6.41 -0.02 -2.44
C VAL A 46 7.90 0.00 -2.81
N SER A 47 8.82 0.28 -1.86
CA SER A 47 10.26 0.23 -2.13
C SER A 47 10.74 -1.14 -2.61
N ALA A 48 10.21 -2.22 -2.04
CA ALA A 48 10.52 -3.57 -2.47
C ALA A 48 10.06 -3.84 -3.92
N LYS A 49 8.84 -3.40 -4.28
CA LYS A 49 8.31 -3.51 -5.65
C LYS A 49 9.10 -2.67 -6.65
N ILE A 50 9.50 -1.45 -6.28
CA ILE A 50 10.35 -0.59 -7.11
C ILE A 50 11.73 -1.23 -7.31
N THR A 51 12.32 -1.78 -6.24
CA THR A 51 13.62 -2.47 -6.30
C THR A 51 13.55 -3.69 -7.22
N TYR A 52 12.47 -4.47 -7.14
CA TYR A 52 12.22 -5.58 -8.05
C TYR A 52 12.12 -5.10 -9.50
N ALA A 53 11.32 -4.07 -9.79
CA ALA A 53 11.15 -3.53 -11.14
C ALA A 53 12.49 -3.05 -11.73
N LYS A 54 13.29 -2.33 -10.95
CA LYS A 54 14.66 -1.90 -11.31
C LYS A 54 15.55 -3.11 -11.65
N GLY A 55 15.55 -4.14 -10.78
CA GLY A 55 16.33 -5.37 -10.99
C GLY A 55 15.90 -6.20 -12.21
N ARG A 56 14.67 -6.00 -12.71
CA ARG A 56 14.15 -6.64 -13.92
C ARG A 56 14.34 -5.81 -15.19
N GLY A 57 14.96 -4.63 -15.10
CA GLY A 57 15.15 -3.72 -16.24
C GLY A 57 13.85 -3.06 -16.72
N MET A 58 12.84 -2.95 -15.85
CA MET A 58 11.61 -2.23 -16.16
C MET A 58 11.86 -0.71 -16.14
N VAL A 59 11.18 0.03 -17.01
CA VAL A 59 11.42 1.48 -17.19
C VAL A 59 10.70 2.37 -16.20
N GLY A 60 9.85 1.80 -15.35
CA GLY A 60 9.08 2.55 -14.35
C GLY A 60 7.98 1.71 -13.71
N TYR A 61 7.13 2.39 -12.95
CA TYR A 61 5.94 1.84 -12.32
C TYR A 61 4.76 2.81 -12.51
N PHE A 62 3.56 2.29 -12.39
CA PHE A 62 2.32 3.06 -12.46
C PHE A 62 1.63 3.02 -11.10
N SER A 63 1.11 4.17 -10.65
CA SER A 63 0.36 4.30 -9.40
C SER A 63 -1.04 4.81 -9.69
N TRP A 64 -2.06 4.16 -9.12
CA TRP A 64 -3.45 4.56 -9.23
C TRP A 64 -4.08 4.72 -7.84
N HIS A 65 -4.61 5.87 -7.47
CA HIS A 65 -4.47 7.19 -8.12
C HIS A 65 -3.84 8.18 -7.14
N VAL A 66 -3.36 9.32 -7.65
CA VAL A 66 -2.61 10.29 -6.83
C VAL A 66 -3.38 10.78 -5.60
N SER A 67 -4.70 10.97 -5.70
CA SER A 67 -5.55 11.33 -4.54
C SER A 67 -5.77 10.19 -3.54
N GLY A 68 -5.28 8.99 -3.85
CA GLY A 68 -5.26 7.83 -2.97
C GLY A 68 -4.07 7.81 -2.01
N ASP A 69 -3.08 8.70 -2.17
CA ASP A 69 -1.96 8.82 -1.25
C ASP A 69 -2.33 9.64 0.01
N ASP A 70 -1.37 9.85 0.91
CA ASP A 70 -1.50 10.80 2.01
C ASP A 70 -1.19 12.25 1.59
N THR A 71 -1.36 13.18 2.52
CA THR A 71 -1.15 14.62 2.26
C THR A 71 0.29 14.99 1.91
N SER A 72 1.23 14.09 2.18
CA SER A 72 2.66 14.28 1.97
C SER A 72 3.17 13.51 0.75
N SER A 73 2.28 12.85 0.00
CA SER A 73 2.64 12.01 -1.15
C SER A 73 3.66 10.92 -0.77
N THR A 74 3.51 10.33 0.43
CA THR A 74 4.48 9.40 0.99
C THR A 74 4.74 8.21 0.07
N LEU A 75 3.69 7.60 -0.51
CA LEU A 75 3.87 6.45 -1.39
C LEU A 75 4.46 6.86 -2.74
N ALA A 76 4.02 7.99 -3.30
CA ALA A 76 4.51 8.48 -4.59
C ALA A 76 5.98 8.89 -4.56
N THR A 77 6.49 9.33 -3.40
CA THR A 77 7.88 9.75 -3.19
C THR A 77 8.79 8.64 -2.65
N THR A 78 8.24 7.44 -2.42
CA THR A 78 9.00 6.25 -2.02
C THR A 78 9.87 5.73 -3.18
N ALA A 79 11.12 5.35 -2.91
CA ALA A 79 12.16 5.00 -3.90
C ALA A 79 12.64 3.54 -3.87
#